data_AF-A0A949DIL0-F1
#
_entry.id   AF-A0A949DIL0-F1
#
_cell.length_a   1.000
_cell.length_b   1.000
_cell.length_c   1.000
_cell.angle_alpha   90.00
_cell.angle_beta   90.00
_cell.angle_gamma   90.00
#
_symmetry.space_group_name_H-M   'P 1'
#
loop_
_entity.id
_entity.type
_entity.pdbx_description
1 polymer ?
#
loop_
_entity_poly.entity_id
_entity_poly.type
_entity_poly.pdbx_seq_one_letter_code
_entity_poly.pdbx_strand_id
1 'polypeptide(L)' 'MLKQYKEAIEKSNIISKTDTKGIITFVNDEFCKISGYSKEELLGKNHNIVRHPDVPSENFKFLWDT' A
#
# COMPACT_ATOMS: atom_id res chain seq x y z
N MET A 1 -11.74 19.70 12.84
CA MET A 1 -10.59 20.09 11.98
C MET A 1 -9.79 18.88 11.53
N LEU A 2 -9.05 18.15 12.40
CA LEU A 2 -8.20 17.03 11.94
C LEU A 2 -8.96 15.89 11.23
N LYS A 3 -10.18 15.55 11.68
CA LYS A 3 -10.95 14.43 11.11
C LYS A 3 -11.32 14.66 9.63
N GLN A 4 -11.84 15.84 9.30
CA GLN A 4 -12.21 16.20 7.93
C GLN A 4 -11.02 16.22 6.99
N TYR A 5 -9.86 16.71 7.46
CA TYR A 5 -8.65 16.72 6.64
C TYR A 5 -8.17 15.29 6.34
N LYS A 6 -8.21 14.41 7.35
CA LYS A 6 -7.87 13.00 7.18
C LYS A 6 -8.80 12.29 6.19
N GLU A 7 -10.11 12.51 6.30
CA GLU A 7 -11.12 11.96 5.38
C GLU A 7 -10.93 12.46 3.94
N ALA A 8 -10.57 13.73 3.75
CA ALA A 8 -10.30 14.29 2.43
C ALA A 8 -9.06 13.66 1.79
N ILE A 9 -7.99 13.43 2.57
CA ILE A 9 -6.78 12.77 2.07
C ILE A 9 -7.07 11.30 1.77
N GLU A 10 -7.77 10.60 2.65
CA GLU A 10 -8.14 9.18 2.49
C GLU A 10 -9.04 8.93 1.27
N LYS A 11 -9.82 9.93 0.82
CA LYS A 11 -10.65 9.80 -0.38
C LYS A 11 -9.94 10.19 -1.68
N SER A 12 -8.94 11.05 -1.60
CA SER A 12 -8.23 11.57 -2.79
C SER A 12 -6.91 10.85 -3.07
N ASN A 13 -6.39 10.07 -2.13
CA ASN A 13 -5.09 9.41 -2.24
C ASN A 13 -5.18 7.93 -1.88
N ILE A 14 -4.24 7.15 -2.42
CA ILE A 14 -4.04 5.76 -2.00
C ILE A 14 -3.20 5.74 -0.72
N ILE A 15 -3.69 5.07 0.32
CA ILE A 15 -3.02 5.02 1.62
C ILE A 15 -2.94 3.57 2.06
N SER A 16 -1.71 3.12 2.29
CA SER A 16 -1.41 1.84 2.93
C SER A 16 -0.38 2.06 4.02
N LYS A 17 -0.50 1.29 5.10
CA LYS A 17 0.41 1.31 6.25
C LYS A 17 0.95 -0.09 6.47
N THR A 18 2.26 -0.20 6.62
CA THR A 18 2.94 -1.46 6.92
C THR A 18 3.65 -1.42 8.28
N ASP A 19 3.86 -2.60 8.86
CA ASP A 19 4.86 -2.82 9.91
C ASP A 19 6.28 -2.75 9.33
N THR A 20 7.28 -2.65 10.20
CA THR A 20 8.72 -2.83 9.97
C THR A 20 9.08 -4.08 9.15
N LYS A 21 8.26 -5.14 9.21
CA LYS A 21 8.42 -6.35 8.38
C LYS A 21 7.76 -6.27 6.99
N GLY A 22 7.18 -5.13 6.62
CA GLY A 22 6.48 -4.94 5.35
C GLY A 22 5.07 -5.53 5.30
N ILE A 23 4.53 -5.97 6.43
CA ILE A 23 3.17 -6.51 6.53
C ILE A 23 2.16 -5.36 6.59
N ILE A 24 1.16 -5.39 5.71
CA ILE A 24 0.08 -4.40 5.65
C ILE A 24 -0.78 -4.51 6.92
N THR A 25 -0.90 -3.40 7.63
CA THR A 25 -1.71 -3.25 8.86
C THR A 25 -2.94 -2.38 8.64
N PHE A 26 -2.93 -1.53 7.60
CA PHE A 26 -4.07 -0.70 7.23
C PHE A 26 -4.01 -0.37 5.74
N VAL A 27 -5.18 -0.34 5.10
CA VAL A 27 -5.40 0.17 3.74
C VAL A 27 -6.71 0.95 3.73
N ASN A 28 -6.77 2.01 2.92
CA ASN A 28 -7.99 2.74 2.64
C ASN A 28 -8.74 2.16 1.42
N ASP A 29 -9.98 2.59 1.24
CA ASP A 29 -10.85 2.05 0.18
C ASP A 29 -10.32 2.36 -1.23
N GLU A 30 -9.66 3.51 -1.42
CA GLU A 30 -9.05 3.84 -2.72
C GLU A 30 -7.89 2.90 -3.06
N PHE A 31 -7.09 2.47 -2.08
CA PHE A 31 -6.05 1.46 -2.31
C PHE A 31 -6.69 0.12 -2.74
N CYS A 32 -7.78 -0.30 -2.10
CA CYS A 32 -8.50 -1.51 -2.50
C CYS A 32 -9.05 -1.40 -3.93
N LYS A 33 -9.67 -0.26 -4.27
CA LYS A 33 -10.21 -0.01 -5.62
C LYS A 33 -9.15 -0.05 -6.71
N ILE A 34 -8.01 0.61 -6.50
CA ILE A 34 -6.96 0.69 -7.53
C ILE A 34 -6.19 -0.62 -7.66
N SER A 35 -5.97 -1.32 -6.54
CA SER A 35 -5.23 -2.58 -6.53
C SER A 35 -6.07 -3.78 -6.99
N GLY A 36 -7.41 -3.65 -6.96
CA GLY A 36 -8.34 -4.72 -7.29
C GLY A 36 -8.49 -5.78 -6.20
N TYR A 37 -7.83 -5.60 -5.05
CA TYR A 37 -7.90 -6.50 -3.90
C TYR A 37 -8.85 -5.97 -2.83
N SER A 38 -9.49 -6.91 -2.13
CA SER A 38 -10.30 -6.59 -0.96
C SER A 38 -9.40 -6.30 0.24
N LYS A 39 -9.90 -5.50 1.19
CA LYS A 39 -9.18 -5.18 2.42
C LYS A 39 -8.75 -6.43 3.20
N GLU A 40 -9.60 -7.45 3.22
CA GLU A 40 -9.34 -8.74 3.89
C GLU A 40 -8.20 -9.52 3.23
N GLU A 41 -8.04 -9.39 1.92
CA GLU A 41 -6.96 -10.03 1.16
C GLU A 41 -5.63 -9.31 1.37
N LEU A 42 -5.67 -8.00 1.62
CA LEU A 42 -4.48 -7.15 1.80
C LEU A 42 -3.98 -7.16 3.25
N LEU A 43 -4.88 -7.14 4.23
CA LEU A 43 -4.50 -7.10 5.65
C LEU A 43 -3.71 -8.35 6.05
N GLY A 44 -2.56 -8.16 6.68
CA GLY A 44 -1.68 -9.25 7.09
C GLY A 44 -0.81 -9.83 5.97
N LYS A 45 -0.94 -9.35 4.73
CA LYS A 45 -0.03 -9.71 3.63
C LYS A 45 1.14 -8.74 3.54
N ASN A 46 2.20 -9.20 2.88
CA ASN A 46 3.33 -8.33 2.56
C ASN A 46 2.91 -7.35 1.44
N HIS A 47 3.36 -6.10 1.52
CA HIS A 47 3.03 -5.05 0.55
C HIS A 47 3.42 -5.43 -0.89
N ASN A 48 4.37 -6.34 -1.08
CA ASN A 48 4.73 -6.85 -2.40
C ASN A 48 3.57 -7.52 -3.17
N ILE A 49 2.40 -7.76 -2.57
CA ILE A 49 1.23 -8.35 -3.25
C ILE A 49 0.71 -7.50 -4.42
N VAL A 50 0.84 -6.17 -4.37
CA VAL A 50 0.40 -5.26 -5.45
C VAL A 50 1.48 -5.04 -6.51
N ARG A 51 2.60 -5.73 -6.41
CA ARG A 51 3.74 -5.57 -7.30
C ARG A 51 3.44 -6.20 -8.66
N HIS A 52 3.69 -5.44 -9.72
CA HIS A 52 3.60 -5.99 -11.08
C HIS A 52 4.70 -7.04 -11.30
N PRO A 53 4.40 -8.20 -11.91
CA PRO A 53 5.39 -9.25 -12.18
C PRO A 53 6.58 -8.76 -13.02
N ASP A 54 6.36 -7.78 -13.89
CA ASP A 54 7.41 -7.18 -14.74
C ASP A 54 8.39 -6.26 -13.97
N VAL A 55 8.15 -6.01 -12.69
CA VAL A 55 9.09 -5.28 -11.84
C VAL A 55 9.76 -6.31 -10.95
N PRO A 56 10.96 -6.84 -11.28
CA PRO A 56 11.64 -7.84 -10.45
C PRO A 56 12.31 -7.22 -9.21
N SER A 57 12.42 -8.02 -8.14
CA SER A 57 12.87 -7.56 -6.81
C SER A 57 14.22 -6.86 -6.80
N GLU A 58 15.09 -7.23 -7.72
CA GLU A 58 16.42 -6.68 -7.92
C GLU A 58 16.41 -5.18 -8.27
N ASN A 59 15.36 -4.68 -8.94
CA ASN A 59 15.25 -3.26 -9.28
C ASN A 59 15.18 -2.35 -8.04
N PHE A 60 14.62 -2.85 -6.92
CA PHE A 60 14.56 -2.08 -5.67
C PHE A 60 15.91 -2.05 -4.96
N LYS A 61 16.72 -3.11 -5.10
CA LYS A 61 18.06 -3.14 -4.53
C LYS A 61 18.93 -2.07 -5.19
N PHE A 62 18.87 -1.97 -6.52
CA PHE A 62 19.59 -0.93 -7.27
C PHE A 62 19.17 0.50 -6.89
N LEU A 63 17.86 0.74 -6.67
CA LEU A 63 17.35 2.05 -6.25
C LEU A 63 17.80 2.49 -4.85
N TRP A 64 18.10 1.54 -3.96
CA TRP A 64 18.52 1.81 -2.58
C TRP A 64 20.03 1.73 -2.35
N ASP A 65 20.77 1.14 -3.29
CA ASP A 65 22.23 1.11 -3.33
C ASP A 65 22.84 2.40 -3.94
N THR A 66 22.03 3.31 -4.48
CA THR A 66 22.46 4.63 -5.00
C THR A 66 22.10 5.75 -4.02
#